data_AF-A0AAP3A4L8-F1
#
_entry.id   AF-A0AAP3A4L8-F1
#
_cell.length_a   1.000
_cell.length_b   1.000
_cell.length_c   1.000
_cell.angle_alpha   90.00
_cell.angle_beta   90.00
_cell.angle_gamma   90.00
#
_symmetry.space_group_name_H-M   'P 1'
#
loop_
_entity.id
_entity.type
_entity.pdbx_description
1 polymer ?
#
loop_
_entity_poly.entity_id
_entity_poly.type
_entity_poly.pdbx_seq_one_letter_code
_entity_poly.pdbx_strand_id
1 'polypeptide(L)'
;LTQFNNNLYEKNGCRFFEVSELEAMEDISNTSLLADYFARRRGALLVDVPHLEELDRVDLFSRAMRTSAARGQVDQIIEQALEDGVI
;
A
#
# COMPACT_ATOMS: atom_id res chain seq x y z
N LEU A 1 -18.85 24.46 -37.82
CA LEU A 1 -17.94 24.82 -36.72
C LEU A 1 -18.64 24.83 -35.36
N THR A 2 -19.81 25.49 -35.25
CA THR A 2 -20.64 25.56 -34.02
C THR A 2 -21.07 24.19 -33.47
N GLN A 3 -21.47 23.25 -34.32
CA GLN A 3 -21.88 21.90 -33.89
C GLN A 3 -20.71 21.04 -33.37
N PHE A 4 -19.50 21.29 -33.87
CA PHE A 4 -18.28 20.58 -33.45
C PHE A 4 -17.78 21.11 -32.10
N ASN A 5 -17.81 22.43 -31.90
CA ASN A 5 -17.47 23.05 -30.62
C ASN A 5 -18.46 22.66 -29.52
N ASN A 6 -19.77 22.59 -29.80
CA ASN A 6 -20.73 22.09 -28.82
C ASN A 6 -20.40 20.64 -28.43
N ASN A 7 -20.20 19.74 -29.39
CA ASN A 7 -19.92 18.35 -29.04
C ASN A 7 -18.61 18.15 -28.27
N LEU A 8 -17.64 19.05 -28.40
CA LEU A 8 -16.33 18.94 -27.75
C LEU A 8 -16.24 19.69 -26.41
N TYR A 9 -16.93 20.82 -26.28
CA TYR A 9 -16.78 21.71 -25.12
C TYR A 9 -18.06 21.90 -24.30
N GLU A 10 -19.26 21.73 -24.89
CA GLU A 10 -20.53 22.03 -24.20
C GLU A 10 -21.72 21.23 -24.73
N LYS A 11 -22.35 20.43 -23.86
CA LYS A 11 -23.65 19.85 -24.15
C LYS A 11 -24.74 20.63 -23.41
N ASN A 12 -25.67 21.22 -24.17
CA ASN A 12 -26.83 21.95 -23.64
C ASN A 12 -26.50 23.07 -22.64
N GLY A 13 -25.43 23.84 -22.86
CA GLY A 13 -25.05 24.97 -22.00
C GLY A 13 -24.40 24.57 -20.68
N CYS A 14 -24.11 23.28 -20.46
CA CYS A 14 -23.18 22.83 -19.44
C CYS A 14 -21.84 22.50 -20.08
N ARG A 15 -20.78 23.13 -19.54
CA ARG A 15 -19.40 22.76 -19.83
C ARG A 15 -19.09 21.40 -19.21
N PHE A 16 -18.17 20.65 -19.82
CA PHE A 16 -17.61 19.47 -19.18
C PHE A 16 -16.81 19.84 -17.94
N PHE A 17 -16.74 18.92 -16.97
CA PHE A 17 -15.91 19.10 -15.78
C PHE A 17 -14.43 19.10 -16.15
N GLU A 18 -13.69 20.05 -15.59
CA GLU A 18 -12.24 20.03 -15.59
C GLU A 18 -11.73 18.99 -14.60
N VAL A 19 -10.46 18.56 -14.77
CA VAL A 19 -9.85 17.55 -13.90
C VAL A 19 -9.86 18.01 -12.43
N SER A 20 -9.63 19.30 -12.18
CA SER A 20 -9.68 19.90 -10.84
C SER A 20 -11.07 19.82 -10.20
N GLU A 21 -12.14 19.92 -11.00
CA GLU A 21 -13.51 19.77 -10.51
C GLU A 21 -13.80 18.30 -10.16
N LEU A 22 -13.27 17.36 -10.96
CA LEU A 22 -13.37 15.92 -10.67
C LEU A 22 -12.57 15.53 -9.41
N GLU A 23 -11.38 16.11 -9.21
CA GLU A 23 -10.58 15.94 -7.99
C GLU A 23 -11.34 16.45 -6.75
N ALA A 24 -11.93 17.64 -6.83
CA ALA A 24 -12.74 18.16 -5.72
C ALA A 24 -13.98 17.29 -5.43
N MET A 25 -14.62 16.72 -6.46
CA MET A 25 -15.72 15.78 -6.27
C MET A 25 -15.26 14.47 -5.63
N GLU A 26 -14.06 14.00 -5.96
CA GLU A 26 -13.43 12.82 -5.39
C GLU A 26 -13.15 13.02 -3.90
N ASP A 27 -12.59 14.17 -3.52
CA ASP A 27 -12.33 14.57 -2.12
C ASP A 27 -13.63 14.65 -1.29
N ILE A 28 -14.68 15.27 -1.84
CA ILE A 28 -15.98 15.40 -1.15
C ILE A 28 -16.65 14.03 -0.97
N SER A 29 -16.54 13.16 -1.98
CA SER A 29 -17.18 11.85 -1.97
C SER A 29 -16.37 10.80 -1.22
N ASN A 30 -15.13 11.12 -0.83
CA ASN A 30 -14.17 10.21 -0.20
C ASN A 30 -13.99 8.91 -1.01
N THR A 31 -13.93 9.04 -2.33
CA THR A 31 -13.71 7.93 -3.27
C THR A 31 -12.34 8.05 -3.92
N SER A 32 -11.87 7.02 -4.63
CA SER A 32 -10.58 7.04 -5.36
C SER A 32 -10.74 6.67 -6.85
N LEU A 33 -11.93 6.93 -7.40
CA LEU A 33 -12.34 6.51 -8.75
C LEU A 33 -11.59 7.24 -9.86
N LEU A 34 -11.26 8.51 -9.67
CA LEU A 34 -10.53 9.30 -10.67
C LEU A 34 -9.07 8.86 -10.70
N ALA A 35 -8.46 8.67 -9.52
CA ALA A 35 -7.12 8.14 -9.39
C ALA A 35 -6.98 6.73 -10.00
N ASP A 36 -7.94 5.82 -9.72
CA ASP A 36 -7.96 4.46 -10.27
C ASP A 36 -8.16 4.47 -11.80
N TYR A 37 -9.01 5.38 -12.33
CA TYR A 37 -9.17 5.55 -13.78
C TYR A 37 -7.84 5.90 -14.47
N PHE A 38 -7.09 6.88 -13.94
CA PHE A 38 -5.80 7.26 -14.50
C PHE A 38 -4.75 6.16 -14.38
N ALA A 39 -4.71 5.45 -13.25
CA ALA A 39 -3.82 4.30 -13.05
C ALA A 39 -4.08 3.22 -14.10
N ARG A 40 -5.34 2.77 -14.25
CA ARG A 40 -5.74 1.75 -15.24
C ARG A 40 -5.44 2.17 -16.67
N ARG A 41 -5.67 3.44 -17.01
CA ARG A 41 -5.36 3.97 -18.35
C ARG A 41 -3.88 3.86 -18.71
N ARG A 42 -2.99 3.85 -17.72
CA ARG A 42 -1.54 3.71 -17.89
C ARG A 42 -1.03 2.29 -17.61
N GLY A 43 -1.93 1.34 -17.33
CA GLY A 43 -1.57 -0.02 -16.94
C GLY A 43 -0.93 -0.11 -15.56
N ALA A 44 -1.17 0.87 -14.70
CA ALA A 44 -0.73 0.90 -13.31
C ALA A 44 -1.87 0.50 -12.37
N LEU A 45 -1.51 0.15 -11.13
CA LEU A 45 -2.44 -0.13 -10.04
C LEU A 45 -2.38 1.01 -9.01
N LEU A 46 -3.53 1.48 -8.57
CA LEU A 46 -3.63 2.38 -7.41
C LEU A 46 -3.47 1.53 -6.14
N VAL A 47 -2.51 1.88 -5.29
CA VAL A 47 -2.23 1.18 -4.03
C VAL A 47 -2.14 2.20 -2.91
N ASP A 48 -2.69 1.88 -1.75
CA ASP A 48 -2.59 2.72 -0.57
C ASP A 48 -1.14 2.86 -0.12
N VAL A 49 -0.76 4.08 0.28
CA VAL A 49 0.55 4.32 0.86
C VAL A 49 0.52 3.79 2.29
N PRO A 50 1.34 2.79 2.64
CA PRO A 50 1.33 2.22 3.99
C PRO A 50 1.78 3.28 5.00
N HIS A 51 1.04 3.41 6.09
CA HIS A 51 1.44 4.30 7.17
C HIS A 51 2.67 3.74 7.89
N LEU A 52 3.60 4.62 8.27
CA LEU A 52 4.83 4.21 8.96
C LEU A 52 4.54 3.47 10.27
N GLU A 53 3.39 3.76 10.90
CA GLU A 53 2.90 3.10 12.11
C GLU A 53 2.48 1.64 11.86
N GLU A 54 2.04 1.30 10.65
CA GLU A 54 1.70 -0.07 10.24
C GLU A 54 2.94 -0.87 9.81
N LEU A 55 4.05 -0.18 9.50
CA LEU A 55 5.37 -0.79 9.32
C LEU A 55 5.97 -1.16 10.68
N ASP A 56 5.36 -2.15 11.34
CA ASP A 56 5.84 -2.67 12.62
C ASP A 56 7.18 -3.40 12.46
N ARG A 57 8.27 -2.64 12.51
CA ARG A 57 9.65 -3.16 12.56
C ARG A 57 9.94 -3.93 13.85
N VAL A 58 9.09 -3.80 14.87
CA VAL A 58 9.28 -4.45 16.18
C VAL A 58 8.93 -5.93 16.09
N ASP A 59 7.98 -6.37 15.26
CA ASP A 59 7.68 -7.80 15.09
C ASP A 59 8.88 -8.56 14.50
N LEU A 60 9.53 -8.01 13.47
CA LEU A 60 10.73 -8.65 12.88
C LEU A 60 11.90 -8.71 13.86
N PHE A 61 12.16 -7.62 14.60
CA PHE A 61 13.20 -7.61 15.63
C PHE A 61 12.88 -8.60 16.77
N SER A 62 11.64 -8.61 17.25
CA SER A 62 11.18 -9.51 18.32
C SER A 62 11.28 -10.98 17.90
N ARG A 63 10.90 -11.31 16.66
CA ARG A 63 11.05 -12.65 16.08
C ARG A 63 12.52 -13.05 15.98
N ALA A 64 13.39 -12.16 15.52
CA ALA A 64 14.84 -12.41 15.46
C ALA A 64 15.43 -12.66 16.86
N MET A 65 15.07 -11.83 17.84
CA MET A 65 15.52 -11.99 19.23
C MET A 65 15.06 -13.32 19.86
N ARG A 66 13.78 -13.70 19.66
CA ARG A 66 13.26 -15.00 20.12
C ARG A 66 13.96 -16.18 19.46
N THR A 67 14.23 -16.08 18.15
CA THR A 67 14.96 -17.11 17.41
C THR A 67 16.38 -17.28 17.95
N SER A 68 17.06 -16.16 18.23
CA SER A 68 18.40 -16.18 18.81
C SER A 68 18.40 -16.79 20.22
N ALA A 69 17.39 -16.50 21.04
CA ALA A 69 17.28 -17.08 22.38
C ALA A 69 17.01 -18.60 22.33
N ALA A 70 16.10 -19.05 21.47
CA ALA A 70 15.81 -20.47 21.29
C ALA A 70 17.03 -21.25 20.77
N ARG A 71 17.79 -20.64 19.84
CA ARG A 71 19.05 -21.23 19.36
C ARG A 71 20.08 -21.35 20.48
N GLY A 72 20.24 -20.30 21.30
CA GLY A 72 21.12 -20.34 22.46
C GLY A 72 20.75 -21.42 23.48
N GLN A 73 19.45 -21.69 23.68
CA GLN A 73 19.01 -22.81 24.52
C GLN A 73 19.39 -24.16 23.94
N VAL A 74 19.25 -24.35 22.63
CA VAL A 74 19.68 -25.58 21.95
C VAL A 74 21.20 -25.75 22.11
N ASP A 75 21.97 -24.68 21.92
CA ASP A 75 23.44 -24.72 22.05
C ASP A 75 23.87 -25.08 23.49
N GLN A 76 23.18 -24.56 24.52
CA GLN A 76 23.43 -24.93 25.92
C GLN A 76 23.11 -26.40 26.22
N ILE A 77 22.02 -26.92 25.67
CA ILE A 77 21.66 -28.34 25.83
C ILE A 77 22.69 -29.23 25.14
N ILE A 78 23.16 -28.83 23.96
CA ILE A 78 24.23 -29.55 23.24
C ILE A 78 25.52 -29.56 24.07
N GLU A 79 25.91 -28.42 24.66
CA GLU A 79 27.10 -28.33 25.52
C GLU A 79 26.98 -29.26 26.74
N GLN A 80 25.84 -29.27 27.42
CA GLN A 80 25.58 -30.17 28.56
C GLN A 80 25.60 -31.65 28.14
N ALA A 81 24.97 -31.99 27.00
CA ALA A 81 24.98 -33.35 26.48
C ALA A 81 26.38 -33.83 26.07
N LEU A 82 27.23 -32.93 25.57
CA LEU A 82 28.63 -33.22 25.27
C LEU A 82 29.46 -33.45 26.54
N GLU A 83 29.20 -32.72 27.63
CA GLU A 83 29.85 -32.93 28.93
C GLU A 83 29.43 -34.26 29.57
N ASP A 84 28.15 -34.63 29.48
CA ASP A 84 27.61 -35.89 30.02
C ASP A 84 27.91 -37.12 29.12
N GLY A 85 28.44 -36.90 27.92
CA GLY A 85 28.88 -37.95 26.99
C GLY A 85 27.75 -38.77 26.36
N VAL A 86 26.48 -38.32 26.50
CA VAL A 86 25.31 -38.94 25.89
C VAL A 86 24.50 -37.84 25.21
N ILE A 87 24.30 -37.99 23.90
CA ILE A 87 23.44 -37.12 23.06
C ILE A 87 22.00 -37.62 23.16
#